data_AF-A0A7C4TVC7-F1
#
_entry.id   AF-A0A7C4TVC7-F1
#
_cell.length_a   1.000
_cell.length_b   1.000
_cell.length_c   1.000
_cell.angle_alpha   90.00
_cell.angle_beta   90.00
_cell.angle_gamma   90.00
#
_symmetry.space_group_name_H-M   'P 1'
#
loop_
_entity.id
_entity.type
_entity.pdbx_description
1 polymer ?
#
loop_
_entity_poly.entity_id
_entity_poly.type
_entity_poly.pdbx_seq_one_letter_code
_entity_poly.pdbx_strand_id
1 'polypeptide(L)'
;MSPTLLMIFIVVAGVMSLQFYKGRKLNALLMINYIRGFEEALQPKDKDYIYLGGSVGFKARYLLQNKSAKEMQLTLTLLPRQSLLWFPVSFITRGGDRLYIVLSPKFKVQRDAHIVRKFYHRFGAGIKEKDLSKEDMKIGNSHFVAYFKNKEDAMNLKSLVEETFPPERVGHIAVNRENNTLYCIIKPDPNFTSKEIKKLIDNFPQAFEDWTYFNED
;
A
#
# COMPACT_ATOMS: atom_id res chain seq x y z
N MET A 1 22.29 -21.66 38.22
CA MET A 1 21.30 -21.89 37.14
C MET A 1 21.21 -23.39 36.91
N SER A 2 20.03 -24.01 36.88
CA SER A 2 19.91 -25.46 36.65
C SER A 2 20.49 -25.83 35.27
N PRO A 3 21.26 -26.92 35.13
CA PRO A 3 21.79 -27.38 33.84
C PRO A 3 20.70 -27.52 32.77
N THR A 4 19.50 -27.96 33.16
CA THR A 4 18.32 -28.05 32.28
C THR A 4 17.90 -26.68 31.75
N LEU A 5 17.90 -25.66 32.62
CA LEU A 5 17.52 -24.30 32.23
C LEU A 5 18.56 -23.70 31.26
N LEU A 6 19.84 -23.97 31.48
CA LEU A 6 20.92 -23.57 30.56
C LEU A 6 20.73 -24.21 29.17
N MET A 7 20.42 -25.51 29.14
CA MET A 7 20.18 -26.22 27.88
C MET A 7 18.99 -25.65 27.11
N ILE A 8 17.89 -25.31 27.79
CA ILE A 8 16.72 -24.67 27.18
C ILE A 8 17.11 -23.32 26.55
N PHE A 9 17.86 -22.48 27.27
CA PHE A 9 18.30 -21.19 26.73
C PHE A 9 19.18 -21.33 25.49
N ILE A 10 20.10 -22.29 25.48
CA ILE A 10 20.97 -22.56 24.32
C ILE A 10 20.13 -22.98 23.11
N VAL A 11 19.18 -23.89 23.29
CA VAL A 11 18.29 -24.35 22.21
C VAL A 11 17.44 -23.20 21.67
N VAL A 12 16.81 -22.42 22.56
CA VAL A 12 16.00 -21.26 22.16
C VAL A 12 16.84 -20.21 21.42
N ALA A 13 18.04 -19.91 21.90
CA ALA A 13 18.95 -18.98 21.22
C ALA A 13 19.37 -19.49 19.82
N GLY A 14 19.63 -20.78 19.69
CA GLY A 14 19.91 -21.42 18.39
C GLY A 14 18.73 -21.28 17.42
N VAL A 15 17.52 -21.59 17.88
CA VAL A 15 16.28 -21.46 17.06
C VAL A 15 16.04 -20.01 16.66
N MET A 16 16.19 -19.05 17.58
CA MET A 16 16.05 -17.62 17.29
C MET A 16 17.06 -17.15 16.23
N SER A 17 18.31 -17.62 16.33
CA SER A 17 19.37 -17.29 15.37
C SER A 17 19.03 -17.83 13.97
N LEU A 18 18.63 -19.09 13.86
CA LEU A 18 18.21 -19.68 12.59
C LEU A 18 17.00 -18.94 11.97
N GLN A 19 16.00 -18.62 12.79
CA GLN A 19 14.83 -17.86 12.35
C GLN A 19 15.23 -16.48 11.83
N PHE A 20 16.20 -15.82 12.46
CA PHE A 20 16.67 -14.51 12.03
C PHE A 20 17.22 -14.54 10.60
N TYR A 21 18.13 -15.47 10.29
CA TYR A 21 18.69 -15.58 8.94
C TYR A 21 17.65 -16.01 7.90
N LYS A 22 16.79 -16.98 8.24
CA LYS A 22 15.70 -17.42 7.35
C LYS A 22 14.73 -16.28 7.04
N GLY A 23 14.29 -15.56 8.06
CA GLY A 23 13.35 -14.44 7.93
C GLY A 23 13.94 -13.28 7.13
N ARG A 24 15.21 -12.93 7.36
CA ARG A 24 15.92 -11.92 6.55
C ARG A 24 16.00 -12.32 5.08
N LYS A 25 16.39 -13.57 4.80
CA LYS A 25 16.47 -14.08 3.42
C LYS A 25 15.11 -14.01 2.72
N LEU A 26 14.04 -14.43 3.40
CA LEU A 26 12.70 -14.38 2.85
C LEU A 26 12.24 -12.94 2.56
N ASN A 27 12.40 -12.01 3.50
CA ASN A 27 12.04 -10.61 3.27
C ASN A 27 12.86 -9.99 2.14
N ALA A 28 14.16 -10.31 2.04
CA ALA A 28 15.00 -9.85 0.93
C ALA A 28 14.49 -10.35 -0.43
N LEU A 29 14.14 -11.64 -0.53
CA LEU A 29 13.56 -12.21 -1.75
C LEU A 29 12.22 -11.57 -2.11
N LEU A 30 11.35 -11.32 -1.13
CA LEU A 30 10.09 -10.62 -1.35
C LEU A 30 10.31 -9.21 -1.91
N MET A 31 11.22 -8.44 -1.32
CA MET A 31 11.54 -7.09 -1.82
C MET A 31 12.06 -7.13 -3.26
N ILE A 32 12.99 -8.04 -3.58
CA ILE A 32 13.51 -8.21 -4.94
C ILE A 32 12.38 -8.57 -5.91
N ASN A 33 11.48 -9.48 -5.51
CA ASN A 33 10.35 -9.88 -6.33
C ASN A 33 9.41 -8.71 -6.62
N TYR A 34 9.06 -7.92 -5.60
CA TYR A 34 8.23 -6.72 -5.78
C TYR A 34 8.90 -5.68 -6.68
N ILE A 35 10.18 -5.36 -6.43
CA ILE A 35 10.92 -4.38 -7.22
C ILE A 35 10.93 -4.79 -8.69
N ARG A 36 11.30 -6.04 -9.00
CA ARG A 36 11.32 -6.55 -10.38
C ARG A 36 9.95 -6.49 -11.02
N GLY A 37 8.92 -6.96 -10.32
CA GLY A 37 7.54 -6.92 -10.82
C GLY A 37 7.06 -5.49 -11.10
N PHE A 38 7.42 -4.53 -10.25
CA PHE A 38 7.05 -3.13 -10.45
C PHE A 38 7.81 -2.51 -11.63
N GLU A 39 9.12 -2.75 -11.74
CA GLU A 39 9.91 -2.26 -12.87
C GLU A 39 9.42 -2.82 -14.21
N GLU A 40 9.10 -4.11 -14.26
CA GLU A 40 8.56 -4.77 -15.45
C GLU A 40 7.20 -4.19 -15.86
N ALA A 41 6.30 -4.00 -14.89
CA ALA A 41 4.96 -3.49 -15.15
C ALA A 41 4.96 -2.00 -15.54
N LEU A 42 5.79 -1.20 -14.88
CA LEU A 42 5.77 0.26 -14.99
C LEU A 42 6.71 0.81 -16.05
N GLN A 43 7.81 0.10 -16.35
CA GLN A 43 8.86 0.56 -17.26
C GLN A 43 9.26 2.02 -16.99
N PRO A 44 9.71 2.34 -15.75
CA PRO A 44 9.97 3.72 -15.35
C PRO A 44 11.12 4.33 -16.17
N LYS A 45 10.99 5.62 -16.50
CA LYS A 45 12.07 6.39 -17.15
C LYS A 45 13.27 6.53 -16.23
N ASP A 46 13.01 6.74 -14.95
CA ASP A 46 14.01 6.92 -13.91
C ASP A 46 13.50 6.34 -12.60
N LYS A 47 14.43 5.89 -11.74
CA LYS A 47 14.11 5.16 -10.52
C LYS A 47 15.10 5.44 -9.39
N ASP A 48 14.56 5.75 -8.21
CA ASP A 48 15.32 5.84 -6.97
C ASP A 48 14.82 4.84 -5.93
N TYR A 49 15.75 4.33 -5.12
CA TYR A 49 15.44 3.40 -4.05
C TYR A 49 16.04 3.85 -2.72
N ILE A 50 15.25 3.76 -1.66
CA ILE A 50 15.68 3.90 -0.27
C ILE A 50 15.43 2.59 0.44
N TYR A 51 16.51 1.97 0.93
CA TYR A 51 16.42 0.73 1.68
C TYR A 51 16.03 1.01 3.13
N LEU A 52 14.96 0.39 3.62
CA LEU A 52 14.47 0.61 4.98
C LEU A 52 14.99 -0.50 5.90
N GLY A 53 15.98 -0.17 6.73
CA GLY A 53 16.37 -0.98 7.89
C GLY A 53 16.75 -2.44 7.56
N GLY A 54 17.30 -2.71 6.37
CA GLY A 54 17.63 -4.08 6.00
C GLY A 54 16.39 -4.85 5.55
N SER A 55 15.82 -5.63 6.47
CA SER A 55 14.72 -6.54 6.15
C SER A 55 13.33 -5.94 6.37
N VAL A 56 13.22 -4.64 6.62
CA VAL A 56 11.92 -4.00 6.93
C VAL A 56 11.15 -3.63 5.67
N GLY A 57 11.83 -3.23 4.60
CA GLY A 57 11.18 -2.85 3.35
C GLY A 57 12.00 -1.88 2.52
N PHE A 58 11.32 -1.14 1.63
CA PHE A 58 11.94 -0.13 0.79
C PHE A 58 10.97 1.00 0.47
N LYS A 59 11.52 2.14 0.06
CA LYS A 59 10.81 3.16 -0.73
C LYS A 59 11.37 3.15 -2.14
N ALA A 60 10.50 3.21 -3.13
CA ALA A 60 10.85 3.36 -4.52
C ALA A 60 10.15 4.60 -5.08
N ARG A 61 10.86 5.38 -5.87
CA ARG A 61 10.33 6.54 -6.60
C ARG A 61 10.52 6.29 -8.08
N TYR A 62 9.44 6.32 -8.85
CA TYR A 62 9.45 6.04 -10.28
C TYR A 62 8.93 7.22 -11.07
N LEU A 63 9.75 7.74 -11.98
CA LEU A 63 9.29 8.68 -13.00
C LEU A 63 8.68 7.90 -14.16
N LEU A 64 7.43 8.19 -14.50
CA LEU A 64 6.65 7.39 -15.44
C LEU A 64 6.65 8.02 -16.84
N GLN A 65 6.66 7.18 -17.88
CA GLN A 65 6.49 7.59 -19.29
C GLN A 65 5.01 7.61 -19.73
N ASN A 66 4.08 7.60 -18.79
CA ASN A 66 2.65 7.53 -19.07
C ASN A 66 2.09 8.94 -19.43
N LYS A 67 1.04 9.00 -20.25
CA LYS A 67 0.42 10.27 -20.67
C LYS A 67 -0.31 10.98 -19.54
N SER A 68 -0.86 10.23 -18.58
CA SER A 68 -1.71 10.75 -17.50
C SER A 68 -1.05 10.68 -16.12
N ALA A 69 0.00 9.87 -15.94
CA ALA A 69 0.76 9.78 -14.69
C ALA A 69 2.19 10.33 -14.83
N LYS A 70 2.61 11.16 -13.87
CA LYS A 70 3.95 11.76 -13.80
C LYS A 70 4.91 10.89 -13.00
N GLU A 71 4.51 10.52 -11.80
CA GLU A 71 5.39 9.87 -10.83
C GLU A 71 4.58 8.89 -9.96
N MET A 72 5.22 7.80 -9.56
CA MET A 72 4.69 6.88 -8.56
C MET A 72 5.72 6.62 -7.46
N GLN A 73 5.30 6.78 -6.21
CA GLN A 73 6.08 6.40 -5.04
C GLN A 73 5.47 5.18 -4.38
N LEU A 74 6.31 4.19 -4.12
CA LEU A 74 5.92 2.92 -3.50
C LEU A 74 6.71 2.74 -2.22
N THR A 75 6.04 2.62 -1.08
CA THR A 75 6.68 2.24 0.18
C THR A 75 6.18 0.87 0.60
N LEU A 76 7.03 -0.13 0.51
CA LEU A 76 6.74 -1.47 1.01
C LEU A 76 7.25 -1.60 2.45
N THR A 77 6.40 -2.10 3.34
CA THR A 77 6.78 -2.52 4.70
C THR A 77 6.38 -3.97 4.93
N LEU A 78 7.36 -4.79 5.28
CA LEU A 78 7.19 -6.21 5.52
C LEU A 78 7.06 -6.50 7.01
N LEU A 79 6.35 -7.58 7.34
CA LEU A 79 6.33 -8.15 8.67
C LEU A 79 7.75 -8.60 9.08
N PRO A 80 8.10 -8.49 10.37
CA PRO A 80 9.44 -8.77 10.87
C PRO A 80 9.67 -10.29 11.01
N ARG A 81 9.67 -11.01 9.90
CA ARG A 81 9.83 -12.49 9.86
C ARG A 81 11.13 -12.96 10.49
N GLN A 82 12.15 -12.10 10.56
CA GLN A 82 13.42 -12.36 11.24
C GLN A 82 13.30 -12.40 12.77
N SER A 83 12.25 -11.80 13.35
CA SER A 83 12.09 -11.68 14.79
C SER A 83 11.09 -12.73 15.30
N LEU A 84 11.58 -13.90 15.71
CA LEU A 84 10.74 -15.03 16.14
C LEU A 84 9.65 -14.64 17.14
N LEU A 85 10.02 -13.88 18.18
CA LEU A 85 9.12 -13.49 19.26
C LEU A 85 8.19 -12.33 18.89
N TRP A 86 8.66 -11.42 18.04
CA TRP A 86 7.91 -10.22 17.67
C TRP A 86 6.98 -10.43 16.47
N PHE A 87 7.25 -11.44 15.64
CA PHE A 87 6.46 -11.75 14.46
C PHE A 87 4.99 -12.06 14.77
N PRO A 88 4.62 -12.90 15.76
CA PRO A 88 3.22 -13.14 16.11
C PRO A 88 2.48 -11.88 16.53
N VAL A 89 3.11 -11.04 17.37
CA VAL A 89 2.54 -9.76 17.82
C VAL A 89 2.31 -8.83 16.63
N SER A 90 3.29 -8.72 15.74
CA SER A 90 3.18 -7.90 14.52
C SER A 90 2.10 -8.41 13.57
N PHE A 91 1.96 -9.73 13.42
CA PHE A 91 0.94 -10.33 12.56
C PHE A 91 -0.47 -10.02 13.05
N ILE A 92 -0.71 -10.16 14.36
CA ILE A 92 -2.02 -9.89 14.99
C ILE A 92 -2.37 -8.40 14.92
N THR A 93 -1.41 -7.53 15.23
CA THR A 93 -1.65 -6.08 15.31
C THR A 93 -1.70 -5.40 13.93
N ARG A 94 -0.88 -5.85 12.97
CA ARG A 94 -0.78 -5.20 11.64
C ARG A 94 -1.53 -5.92 10.52
N GLY A 95 -1.82 -7.22 10.67
CA GLY A 95 -2.59 -8.05 9.73
C GLY A 95 -1.85 -8.52 8.46
N GLY A 96 -0.61 -8.07 8.25
CA GLY A 96 0.16 -8.38 7.04
C GLY A 96 1.24 -7.37 6.71
N ASP A 97 1.92 -7.64 5.59
CA ASP A 97 2.74 -6.67 4.89
C ASP A 97 1.85 -5.52 4.36
N ARG A 98 2.43 -4.34 4.12
CA ARG A 98 1.71 -3.17 3.61
C ARG A 98 2.48 -2.50 2.49
N LEU A 99 1.76 -2.11 1.45
CA LEU A 99 2.27 -1.28 0.38
C LEU A 99 1.50 0.03 0.38
N TYR A 100 2.25 1.12 0.52
CA TYR A 100 1.77 2.48 0.36
C TYR A 100 2.10 2.95 -1.05
N ILE A 101 1.10 3.41 -1.77
CA ILE A 101 1.18 3.86 -3.16
C ILE A 101 0.79 5.32 -3.17
N VAL A 102 1.65 6.17 -3.74
CA VAL A 102 1.33 7.57 -4.04
C VAL A 102 1.53 7.75 -5.53
N LEU A 103 0.45 8.05 -6.24
CA LEU A 103 0.46 8.31 -7.68
C LEU A 103 0.22 9.80 -7.90
N SER A 104 1.17 10.47 -8.55
CA SER A 104 1.04 11.87 -8.96
C SER A 104 0.57 11.93 -10.42
N PRO A 105 -0.69 12.28 -10.70
CA PRO A 105 -1.16 12.50 -12.06
C PRO A 105 -0.51 13.73 -12.72
N LYS A 106 -0.64 13.80 -14.04
CA LYS A 106 -0.34 15.00 -14.83
C LYS A 106 -1.51 15.97 -14.90
N PHE A 107 -2.73 15.48 -14.67
CA PHE A 107 -3.93 16.32 -14.49
C PHE A 107 -4.08 16.80 -13.06
N LYS A 108 -4.91 17.84 -12.87
CA LYS A 108 -5.23 18.39 -11.56
C LYS A 108 -6.40 17.64 -10.93
N VAL A 109 -6.17 17.09 -9.74
CA VAL A 109 -7.21 16.61 -8.83
C VAL A 109 -8.03 17.81 -8.37
N GLN A 110 -9.35 17.74 -8.55
CA GLN A 110 -10.24 18.89 -8.31
C GLN A 110 -10.79 18.94 -6.89
N ARG A 111 -10.99 17.78 -6.25
CA ARG A 111 -11.68 17.62 -4.98
C ARG A 111 -11.10 16.45 -4.18
N ASP A 112 -11.29 16.51 -2.87
CA ASP A 112 -10.86 15.47 -1.94
C ASP A 112 -11.96 14.41 -1.79
N ALA A 113 -11.56 13.14 -1.86
CA ALA A 113 -12.42 12.00 -1.59
C ALA A 113 -11.57 10.84 -1.06
N HIS A 114 -12.12 10.11 -0.09
CA HIS A 114 -11.41 9.06 0.64
C HIS A 114 -12.36 7.88 0.84
N ILE A 115 -11.84 6.66 0.71
CA ILE A 115 -12.54 5.43 1.06
C ILE A 115 -11.63 4.61 1.97
N VAL A 116 -12.11 4.33 3.18
CA VAL A 116 -11.31 3.69 4.24
C VAL A 116 -12.02 2.47 4.75
N ARG A 117 -11.34 1.32 4.77
CA ARG A 117 -11.95 0.07 5.22
C ARG A 117 -12.23 0.14 6.72
N LYS A 118 -13.45 -0.26 7.11
CA LYS A 118 -13.84 -0.35 8.51
C LYS A 118 -12.87 -1.26 9.27
N PHE A 119 -12.45 -0.83 10.45
CA PHE A 119 -11.47 -1.53 11.29
C PHE A 119 -10.09 -1.73 10.67
N TYR A 120 -9.73 -1.03 9.58
CA TYR A 120 -8.35 -1.06 9.08
C TYR A 120 -7.38 -0.39 10.05
N HIS A 121 -7.81 0.72 10.68
CA HIS A 121 -7.10 1.40 11.75
C HIS A 121 -7.70 1.06 13.13
N ARG A 122 -7.77 -0.23 13.52
CA ARG A 122 -8.20 -0.59 14.90
C ARG A 122 -7.39 0.14 15.98
N PHE A 123 -6.13 0.43 15.69
CA PHE A 123 -5.20 1.17 16.54
C PHE A 123 -4.49 2.24 15.69
N GLY A 124 -5.09 3.41 15.53
CA GLY A 124 -4.53 4.52 14.74
C GLY A 124 -5.33 5.81 14.86
N ALA A 125 -4.74 6.93 14.45
CA ALA A 125 -5.45 8.21 14.43
C ALA A 125 -6.63 8.15 13.46
N GLY A 126 -7.83 8.49 13.93
CA GLY A 126 -9.00 8.63 13.07
C GLY A 126 -8.79 9.77 12.06
N ILE A 127 -9.36 9.63 10.86
CA ILE A 127 -9.36 10.69 9.86
C ILE A 127 -10.20 11.85 10.42
N LYS A 128 -9.53 12.97 10.70
CA LYS A 128 -10.14 14.20 11.20
C LYS A 128 -10.45 15.12 10.03
N GLU A 129 -11.38 14.73 9.17
CA GLU A 129 -11.86 15.60 8.10
C GLU A 129 -13.21 16.17 8.53
N LYS A 130 -13.16 17.36 9.14
CA LYS A 130 -14.34 18.04 9.69
C LYS A 130 -15.31 18.54 8.62
N ASP A 131 -14.84 18.67 7.37
CA ASP A 131 -15.57 19.32 6.28
C ASP A 131 -16.05 18.34 5.20
N LEU A 132 -15.91 17.03 5.41
CA LEU A 132 -16.35 16.00 4.47
C LEU A 132 -17.62 15.29 4.93
N SER A 133 -18.51 15.03 3.99
CA SER A 133 -19.66 14.13 4.21
C SER A 133 -19.15 12.71 4.43
N LYS A 134 -19.81 11.96 5.31
CA LYS A 134 -19.44 10.59 5.66
C LYS A 134 -20.57 9.63 5.33
N GLU A 135 -20.29 8.58 4.57
CA GLU A 135 -21.27 7.55 4.23
C GLU A 135 -20.65 6.15 4.36
N ASP A 136 -21.44 5.18 4.83
CA ASP A 136 -21.03 3.79 4.82
C ASP A 136 -21.14 3.23 3.40
N MET A 137 -20.11 2.50 2.97
CA MET A 137 -20.02 1.96 1.63
C MET A 137 -19.62 0.49 1.66
N LYS A 138 -20.19 -0.31 0.76
CA LYS A 138 -19.79 -1.70 0.55
C LYS A 138 -19.12 -1.83 -0.82
N ILE A 139 -17.95 -2.45 -0.84
CA ILE A 139 -17.17 -2.74 -2.05
C ILE A 139 -16.81 -4.22 -2.00
N GLY A 140 -17.36 -5.01 -2.93
CA GLY A 140 -17.33 -6.47 -2.83
C GLY A 140 -17.88 -6.97 -1.48
N ASN A 141 -17.11 -7.80 -0.78
CA ASN A 141 -17.46 -8.31 0.56
C ASN A 141 -16.90 -7.45 1.71
N SER A 142 -16.28 -6.32 1.40
CA SER A 142 -15.62 -5.46 2.38
C SER A 142 -16.44 -4.21 2.68
N HIS A 143 -16.45 -3.81 3.96
CA HIS A 143 -17.12 -2.61 4.43
C HIS A 143 -16.14 -1.45 4.57
N PHE A 144 -16.53 -0.32 4.01
CA PHE A 144 -15.76 0.91 3.99
C PHE A 144 -16.59 2.07 4.55
N VAL A 145 -15.89 3.16 4.84
CA VAL A 145 -16.44 4.47 5.12
C VAL A 145 -15.88 5.41 4.06
N ALA A 146 -16.77 6.06 3.32
CA ALA A 146 -16.41 7.08 2.36
C ALA A 146 -16.46 8.46 3.03
N TYR A 147 -15.47 9.30 2.76
CA TYR A 147 -15.42 10.70 3.12
C TYR A 147 -15.28 11.52 1.83
N PHE A 148 -16.17 12.47 1.58
CA PHE A 148 -16.17 13.18 0.30
C PHE A 148 -16.81 14.57 0.37
N LYS A 149 -16.40 15.45 -0.56
CA LYS A 149 -17.12 16.70 -0.87
C LYS A 149 -18.27 16.47 -1.86
N ASN A 150 -18.03 15.65 -2.88
CA ASN A 150 -19.03 15.22 -3.87
C ASN A 150 -19.16 13.70 -3.83
N LYS A 151 -20.40 13.20 -3.80
CA LYS A 151 -20.71 11.76 -3.77
C LYS A 151 -20.20 11.03 -5.01
N GLU A 152 -20.19 11.71 -6.16
CA GLU A 152 -19.67 11.18 -7.41
C GLU A 152 -18.18 10.76 -7.29
N ASP A 153 -17.34 11.60 -6.68
CA ASP A 153 -15.92 11.29 -6.50
C ASP A 153 -15.70 10.04 -5.63
N ALA A 154 -16.57 9.82 -4.64
CA ALA A 154 -16.57 8.59 -3.84
C ALA A 154 -17.03 7.37 -4.65
N MET A 155 -17.98 7.52 -5.57
CA MET A 155 -18.38 6.44 -6.47
C MET A 155 -17.27 6.13 -7.49
N ASN A 156 -16.57 7.15 -7.99
CA ASN A 156 -15.42 6.99 -8.88
C ASN A 156 -14.28 6.24 -8.19
N LEU A 157 -13.96 6.59 -6.94
CA LEU A 157 -12.99 5.83 -6.13
C LEU A 157 -13.44 4.39 -5.90
N LYS A 158 -14.74 4.15 -5.70
CA LYS A 158 -15.27 2.80 -5.56
C LYS A 158 -15.03 1.98 -6.83
N SER A 159 -15.43 2.50 -7.99
CA SER A 159 -15.22 1.84 -9.29
C SER A 159 -13.74 1.56 -9.53
N LEU A 160 -12.87 2.55 -9.25
CA LEU A 160 -11.43 2.39 -9.36
C LEU A 160 -10.90 1.24 -8.50
N VAL A 161 -11.41 1.08 -7.27
CA VAL A 161 -11.05 -0.06 -6.41
C VAL A 161 -11.51 -1.37 -7.03
N GLU A 162 -12.78 -1.48 -7.44
CA GLU A 162 -13.37 -2.71 -7.97
C GLU A 162 -12.66 -3.20 -9.24
N GLU A 163 -12.19 -2.29 -10.08
CA GLU A 163 -11.51 -2.60 -11.34
C GLU A 163 -10.01 -2.89 -11.17
N THR A 164 -9.40 -2.38 -10.09
CA THR A 164 -7.94 -2.41 -9.90
C THR A 164 -7.49 -3.47 -8.91
N PHE A 165 -8.15 -3.56 -7.76
CA PHE A 165 -7.71 -4.36 -6.62
C PHE A 165 -8.80 -5.28 -6.09
N PRO A 166 -8.46 -6.47 -5.56
CA PRO A 166 -9.37 -7.18 -4.67
C PRO A 166 -9.73 -6.31 -3.46
N PRO A 167 -11.02 -5.97 -3.24
CA PRO A 167 -11.43 -5.03 -2.19
C PRO A 167 -10.95 -5.44 -0.78
N GLU A 168 -10.79 -6.73 -0.51
CA GLU A 168 -10.33 -7.28 0.76
C GLU A 168 -8.88 -6.92 1.09
N ARG A 169 -8.09 -6.53 0.08
CA ARG A 169 -6.70 -6.09 0.25
C ARG A 169 -6.56 -4.59 0.33
N VAL A 170 -7.58 -3.81 0.01
CA VAL A 170 -7.55 -2.36 0.12
C VAL A 170 -7.85 -1.94 1.57
N GLY A 171 -6.96 -1.11 2.11
CA GLY A 171 -7.11 -0.53 3.45
C GLY A 171 -7.65 0.90 3.39
N HIS A 172 -7.11 1.70 2.50
CA HIS A 172 -7.44 3.11 2.34
C HIS A 172 -7.08 3.53 0.92
N ILE A 173 -7.97 4.21 0.22
CA ILE A 173 -7.68 4.93 -1.03
C ILE A 173 -8.20 6.36 -0.91
N ALA A 174 -7.46 7.33 -1.42
CA ALA A 174 -7.82 8.74 -1.32
C ALA A 174 -7.25 9.55 -2.47
N VAL A 175 -8.02 10.51 -2.98
CA VAL A 175 -7.54 11.59 -3.83
C VAL A 175 -7.43 12.85 -2.98
N ASN A 176 -6.29 13.53 -3.08
CA ASN A 176 -6.02 14.74 -2.33
C ASN A 176 -5.64 15.86 -3.31
N ARG A 177 -6.43 16.94 -3.27
CA ARG A 177 -6.26 18.12 -4.12
C ARG A 177 -4.99 18.91 -3.80
N GLU A 178 -4.71 19.11 -2.51
CA GLU A 178 -3.58 19.93 -2.04
C GLU A 178 -2.24 19.38 -2.56
N ASN A 179 -2.05 18.08 -2.45
CA ASN A 179 -0.84 17.42 -2.92
C ASN A 179 -0.90 16.99 -4.40
N ASN A 180 -2.08 17.11 -5.03
CA ASN A 180 -2.36 16.57 -6.35
C ASN A 180 -1.94 15.08 -6.49
N THR A 181 -2.46 14.23 -5.62
CA THR A 181 -2.08 12.80 -5.58
C THR A 181 -3.25 11.88 -5.34
N LEU A 182 -3.17 10.69 -5.92
CA LEU A 182 -3.90 9.50 -5.46
C LEU A 182 -3.03 8.72 -4.48
N TYR A 183 -3.53 8.48 -3.28
CA TYR A 183 -2.92 7.66 -2.25
C TYR A 183 -3.68 6.34 -2.09
N CYS A 184 -2.96 5.23 -1.96
CA CYS A 184 -3.56 3.93 -1.68
C CYS A 184 -2.70 3.13 -0.68
N ILE A 185 -3.34 2.48 0.29
CA ILE A 185 -2.73 1.50 1.18
C ILE A 185 -3.36 0.15 0.90
N ILE A 186 -2.54 -0.81 0.51
CA ILE A 186 -2.99 -2.19 0.26
C ILE A 186 -2.16 -3.21 1.04
N LYS A 187 -2.74 -4.38 1.26
CA LYS A 187 -2.00 -5.61 1.53
C LYS A 187 -1.44 -6.12 0.19
N PRO A 188 -0.12 -6.13 -0.02
CA PRO A 188 0.45 -6.54 -1.29
C PRO A 188 0.44 -8.07 -1.40
N ASP A 189 0.39 -8.55 -2.63
CA ASP A 189 0.52 -9.95 -3.03
C ASP A 189 1.69 -10.07 -4.01
N PRO A 190 2.67 -10.95 -3.75
CA PRO A 190 3.88 -11.05 -4.55
C PRO A 190 3.64 -11.46 -6.01
N ASN A 191 2.50 -12.07 -6.32
CA ASN A 191 2.18 -12.58 -7.65
C ASN A 191 1.31 -11.61 -8.47
N PHE A 192 0.49 -10.80 -7.80
CA PHE A 192 -0.53 -9.98 -8.47
C PHE A 192 -0.29 -8.48 -8.39
N THR A 193 0.36 -7.98 -7.33
CA THR A 193 0.39 -6.53 -7.08
C THR A 193 1.09 -5.71 -8.16
N SER A 194 2.07 -6.25 -8.88
CA SER A 194 2.67 -5.56 -10.02
C SER A 194 1.66 -5.25 -11.14
N LYS A 195 0.81 -6.23 -11.47
CA LYS A 195 -0.24 -6.09 -12.49
C LYS A 195 -1.33 -5.11 -12.03
N GLU A 196 -1.65 -5.12 -10.74
CA GLU A 196 -2.65 -4.23 -10.15
C GLU A 196 -2.19 -2.77 -10.15
N ILE A 197 -0.91 -2.53 -9.88
CA ILE A 197 -0.34 -1.18 -9.97
C ILE A 197 -0.38 -0.66 -11.41
N LYS A 198 -0.15 -1.52 -12.42
CA LYS A 198 -0.31 -1.13 -13.81
C LYS A 198 -1.76 -0.73 -14.11
N LYS A 199 -2.72 -1.56 -13.72
CA LYS A 199 -4.15 -1.25 -13.82
C LYS A 199 -4.52 0.07 -13.12
N LEU A 200 -3.94 0.35 -11.96
CA LEU A 200 -4.19 1.60 -11.23
C LEU A 200 -3.86 2.83 -12.08
N ILE A 201 -2.73 2.80 -12.79
CA ILE A 201 -2.30 3.91 -13.66
C ILE A 201 -3.23 4.07 -14.84
N ASP A 202 -3.68 2.95 -15.41
CA ASP A 202 -4.51 2.95 -16.62
C ASP A 202 -5.97 3.34 -16.31
N ASN A 203 -6.49 2.93 -15.15
CA ASN A 203 -7.88 3.15 -14.74
C ASN A 203 -8.09 4.49 -14.01
N PHE A 204 -7.08 5.01 -13.30
CA PHE A 204 -7.25 6.26 -12.53
C PHE A 204 -7.72 7.46 -13.37
N PRO A 205 -7.15 7.73 -14.55
CA PRO A 205 -7.64 8.82 -15.41
C PRO A 205 -9.07 8.58 -15.92
N GLN A 206 -9.44 7.32 -16.16
CA GLN A 206 -10.78 6.95 -16.65
C GLN A 206 -11.84 7.13 -15.57
N ALA A 207 -11.52 6.77 -14.33
CA ALA A 207 -12.41 6.97 -13.18
C ALA A 207 -12.68 8.45 -12.89
N PHE A 208 -11.83 9.36 -13.35
CA PHE A 208 -11.96 10.81 -13.16
C PHE A 208 -11.82 11.56 -14.48
N GLU A 209 -12.48 11.05 -15.53
CA GLU A 209 -12.37 11.58 -16.89
C GLU A 209 -12.73 13.07 -16.93
N ASP A 210 -13.72 13.49 -16.14
CA ASP A 210 -14.15 14.89 -15.97
C ASP A 210 -13.00 15.81 -15.52
N TRP A 211 -11.99 15.29 -14.81
CA TRP A 211 -10.83 16.07 -14.37
C TRP A 211 -9.73 16.15 -15.42
N THR A 212 -9.74 15.27 -16.43
CA THR A 212 -8.69 15.18 -17.45
C THR A 212 -8.83 16.21 -18.57
N TYR A 213 -10.02 16.78 -18.74
CA TYR A 213 -10.31 17.80 -19.75
C TYR A 213 -9.69 19.17 -19.46
N PHE A 214 -9.32 19.47 -18.20
CA PHE A 214 -8.83 20.79 -17.78
C PHE A 214 -7.31 20.98 -17.96
N ASN A 215 -6.71 20.27 -18.90
CA ASN A 215 -5.25 20.14 -19.03
C ASN A 215 -4.72 20.55 -20.41
N GLU A 216 -5.54 21.17 -21.26
CA GLU A 216 -5.07 21.92 -22.42
C GLU A 216 -4.72 23.34 -21.97
N ASP A 217 -3.51 23.53 -21.43
CA ASP A 217 -2.78 24.81 -21.36
C ASP A 217 -1.28 24.55 -21.21
#